data_AF-A0A357V604-F1
#
_entry.id   AF-A0A357V604-F1
#
_cell.length_a   1.000
_cell.length_b   1.000
_cell.length_c   1.000
_cell.angle_alpha   90.00
_cell.angle_beta   90.00
_cell.angle_gamma   90.00
#
_symmetry.space_group_name_H-M   'P 1'
#
loop_
_entity.id
_entity.type
_entity.pdbx_description
1 polymer ?
#
loop_
_entity_poly.entity_id
_entity_poly.type
_entity_poly.pdbx_seq_one_letter_code
_entity_poly.pdbx_strand_id
1 'polypeptide(L)'
;MPLPFKLNHINLWMLEDGDGWTLVDTGINTEETRTAWDRVFENTLGGKPVTRIIVTHFHPDHVGLAGWLAARFKVPLWMPYTEWATGRMLSFETSESAGPVSHAFYKAAGFTGERLDQVERRVGRYGGNISR
;
A
#
# COMPACT_ATOMS: atom_id res chain seq x y z
N MET A 1 1.42 -9.28 -8.35
CA MET A 1 0.84 -9.70 -7.06
C MET A 1 -0.68 -9.65 -7.12
N PRO A 2 -1.39 -10.57 -6.44
CA PRO A 2 -2.85 -10.62 -6.46
C PRO A 2 -3.48 -9.44 -5.70
N LEU A 3 -4.69 -9.04 -6.11
CA LEU A 3 -5.49 -8.02 -5.44
C LEU A 3 -6.94 -8.51 -5.23
N PRO A 4 -7.58 -8.25 -4.07
CA PRO A 4 -8.95 -8.68 -3.78
C PRO A 4 -10.01 -7.74 -4.38
N PHE A 5 -9.77 -7.21 -5.58
CA PHE A 5 -10.63 -6.22 -6.25
C PHE A 5 -10.95 -6.64 -7.70
N LYS A 6 -11.78 -5.83 -8.38
CA LYS A 6 -12.05 -6.02 -9.82
C LYS A 6 -10.77 -5.91 -10.66
N LEU A 7 -9.89 -4.95 -10.31
CA LEU A 7 -8.50 -5.00 -10.73
C LEU A 7 -7.82 -6.07 -9.86
N ASN A 8 -7.62 -7.25 -10.42
CA ASN A 8 -7.25 -8.45 -9.68
C ASN A 8 -5.74 -8.66 -9.52
N HIS A 9 -4.92 -7.74 -10.04
CA HIS A 9 -3.47 -7.81 -9.91
C HIS A 9 -2.81 -6.43 -10.00
N ILE A 10 -1.59 -6.37 -9.46
CA ILE A 10 -0.63 -5.28 -9.64
C ILE A 10 0.72 -5.84 -10.10
N ASN A 11 1.41 -5.08 -10.94
CA ASN A 11 2.80 -5.36 -11.33
C ASN A 11 3.75 -4.69 -10.34
N LEU A 12 4.71 -5.46 -9.83
CA LEU A 12 5.79 -4.98 -8.98
C LEU A 12 7.11 -5.27 -9.69
N TRP A 13 8.16 -4.53 -9.36
CA TRP A 13 9.47 -4.71 -10.00
C TRP A 13 10.53 -5.07 -8.99
N MET A 14 11.44 -5.93 -9.40
CA MET A 14 12.65 -6.26 -8.65
C MET A 14 13.84 -6.00 -9.58
N LEU A 15 14.69 -5.06 -9.19
CA LEU A 15 15.78 -4.54 -10.00
C LEU A 15 17.10 -5.00 -9.39
N GLU A 16 17.93 -5.67 -10.18
CA GLU A 16 19.30 -5.95 -9.78
C GLU A 16 20.09 -4.63 -9.78
N ASP A 17 20.65 -4.26 -8.64
CA ASP A 17 21.33 -2.99 -8.41
C ASP A 17 22.63 -3.24 -7.64
N GLY A 18 23.73 -3.35 -8.39
CA GLY A 18 25.04 -3.73 -7.88
C GLY A 18 25.03 -5.10 -7.19
N ASP A 19 25.38 -5.09 -5.91
CA ASP A 19 25.50 -6.31 -5.10
C ASP A 19 24.16 -6.77 -4.51
N GLY A 20 23.03 -6.15 -4.86
CA GLY A 20 21.74 -6.44 -4.26
C GLY A 20 20.52 -6.20 -5.14
N TRP A 21 19.35 -6.24 -4.51
CA TRP A 21 18.05 -6.04 -5.14
C TRP A 21 17.35 -4.79 -4.61
N THR A 22 16.81 -4.00 -5.52
CA THR A 22 15.86 -2.92 -5.22
C THR A 22 14.45 -3.40 -5.55
N LEU A 23 13.54 -3.32 -4.57
CA LEU A 23 12.11 -3.59 -4.79
C LEU A 23 11.40 -2.28 -5.19
N VAL A 24 10.46 -2.34 -6.14
CA VAL A 24 9.60 -1.22 -6.51
C VAL A 24 8.14 -1.62 -6.33
N ASP A 25 7.46 -0.90 -5.43
CA ASP A 25 6.13 -1.20 -4.88
C ASP A 25 6.05 -2.56 -4.18
N THR A 26 4.98 -2.78 -3.41
CA THR A 26 4.97 -3.83 -2.37
C THR A 26 3.72 -4.71 -2.35
N GLY A 27 2.65 -4.35 -3.07
CA GLY A 27 1.40 -5.08 -2.99
C GLY A 27 0.56 -4.69 -1.76
N ILE A 28 -0.70 -5.11 -1.78
CA ILE A 28 -1.64 -4.88 -0.68
C ILE A 28 -1.31 -5.75 0.54
N ASN A 29 -1.62 -5.25 1.75
CA ASN A 29 -1.37 -5.97 3.00
C ASN A 29 -2.37 -7.13 3.22
N THR A 30 -2.20 -8.22 2.48
CA THR A 30 -2.94 -9.48 2.66
C THR A 30 -1.98 -10.64 2.90
N GLU A 31 -2.47 -11.70 3.54
CA GLU A 31 -1.71 -12.94 3.72
C GLU A 31 -1.28 -13.54 2.38
N GLU A 32 -2.19 -13.56 1.39
CA GLU A 32 -1.91 -14.06 0.04
C GLU A 32 -0.73 -13.31 -0.63
N THR A 33 -0.67 -11.98 -0.48
CA THR A 33 0.43 -11.18 -1.03
C THR A 33 1.74 -11.45 -0.29
N ARG A 34 1.71 -11.64 1.03
CA ARG A 34 2.91 -11.99 1.81
C ARG A 34 3.45 -13.37 1.42
N THR A 35 2.59 -14.37 1.29
CA THR A 35 2.96 -15.71 0.81
C THR A 35 3.53 -15.67 -0.61
N ALA A 36 2.98 -14.83 -1.49
CA ALA A 36 3.52 -14.65 -2.83
C ALA A 36 4.93 -14.04 -2.80
N TRP A 37 5.18 -13.07 -1.91
CA TRP A 37 6.52 -12.53 -1.69
C TRP A 37 7.51 -13.56 -1.14
N ASP A 38 7.11 -14.37 -0.17
CA ASP A 38 7.96 -15.45 0.36
C ASP A 38 8.47 -16.36 -0.76
N ARG A 39 7.57 -16.79 -1.65
CA ARG A 39 7.92 -17.59 -2.83
C ARG A 39 8.88 -16.88 -3.77
N VAL A 40 8.72 -15.56 -3.98
CA VAL A 40 9.66 -14.79 -4.82
C VAL A 40 11.04 -14.79 -4.18
N PHE A 41 11.14 -14.57 -2.87
CA PHE A 41 12.43 -14.49 -2.18
C PHE A 41 13.18 -15.82 -2.13
N GLU A 42 12.45 -16.93 -1.94
CA GLU A 42 13.02 -18.29 -1.98
C GLU A 42 13.65 -18.63 -3.32
N ASN A 43 13.09 -18.13 -4.42
CA ASN A 43 13.45 -18.57 -5.77
C ASN A 43 14.29 -17.58 -6.58
N THR A 44 14.30 -16.29 -6.23
CA THR A 44 14.76 -15.23 -7.15
C THR A 44 15.94 -14.41 -6.61
N LEU A 45 16.26 -14.47 -5.31
CA LEU A 45 17.31 -13.62 -4.74
C LEU A 45 18.73 -14.02 -5.19
N GLY A 46 18.96 -15.28 -5.53
CA GLY A 46 20.26 -15.75 -6.02
C GLY A 46 21.42 -15.51 -5.03
N GLY A 47 21.13 -15.50 -3.72
CA GLY A 47 22.10 -15.20 -2.66
C GLY A 47 22.39 -13.72 -2.44
N LYS A 48 21.83 -12.81 -3.24
CA LYS A 48 22.00 -11.36 -3.07
C LYS A 48 20.98 -10.78 -2.07
N PRO A 49 21.37 -9.81 -1.23
CA PRO A 49 20.45 -9.14 -0.31
C PRO A 49 19.48 -8.20 -1.03
N VAL A 50 18.32 -7.95 -0.43
CA VAL A 50 17.54 -6.74 -0.72
C VAL A 50 18.22 -5.56 -0.04
N THR A 51 18.39 -4.44 -0.75
CA THR A 51 19.15 -3.28 -0.24
C THR A 51 18.29 -2.04 -0.03
N ARG A 52 17.17 -1.91 -0.74
CA ARG A 52 16.19 -0.83 -0.55
C ARG A 52 14.81 -1.20 -1.12
N ILE A 53 13.82 -0.42 -0.71
CA ILE A 53 12.46 -0.47 -1.25
C ILE A 53 12.12 0.92 -1.77
N ILE A 54 11.60 1.01 -2.99
CA ILE A 54 11.03 2.21 -3.56
C ILE A 54 9.52 2.02 -3.63
N VAL A 55 8.74 3.01 -3.18
CA VAL A 55 7.29 3.03 -3.39
C VAL A 55 6.94 4.24 -4.24
N THR A 56 6.14 4.01 -5.26
CA THR A 56 5.74 5.04 -6.23
C THR A 56 4.80 6.07 -5.62
N HIS A 57 3.75 5.61 -4.93
CA HIS A 57 2.71 6.45 -4.34
C HIS A 57 1.97 5.75 -3.19
N PHE A 58 1.12 6.48 -2.47
CA PHE A 58 0.52 6.00 -1.22
C PHE A 58 -0.59 4.95 -1.37
N HIS A 59 -1.07 4.62 -2.57
CA HIS A 59 -2.20 3.69 -2.65
C HIS A 59 -1.87 2.32 -2.04
N PRO A 60 -2.83 1.66 -1.35
CA PRO A 60 -2.53 0.48 -0.54
C PRO A 60 -1.96 -0.71 -1.31
N ASP A 61 -2.28 -0.85 -2.59
CA ASP A 61 -1.68 -1.86 -3.46
C ASP A 61 -0.21 -1.60 -3.79
N HIS A 62 0.28 -0.38 -3.60
CA HIS A 62 1.69 -0.01 -3.80
C HIS A 62 2.47 0.02 -2.47
N VAL A 63 1.94 0.70 -1.45
CA VAL A 63 2.63 0.88 -0.15
C VAL A 63 2.29 -0.21 0.89
N GLY A 64 1.31 -1.07 0.60
CA GLY A 64 0.68 -1.97 1.58
C GLY A 64 1.66 -2.82 2.40
N LEU A 65 2.67 -3.41 1.78
CA LEU A 65 3.67 -4.24 2.47
C LEU A 65 5.01 -3.53 2.72
N ALA A 66 5.11 -2.21 2.52
CA ALA A 66 6.35 -1.47 2.68
C ALA A 66 6.94 -1.57 4.09
N GLY A 67 6.13 -1.42 5.14
CA GLY A 67 6.59 -1.57 6.52
C GLY A 67 7.09 -2.99 6.82
N TRP A 68 6.31 -4.00 6.40
CA TRP A 68 6.67 -5.42 6.58
C TRP A 68 7.98 -5.79 5.86
N LEU A 69 8.15 -5.39 4.60
CA LEU A 69 9.37 -5.65 3.83
C LEU A 69 10.58 -4.90 4.42
N ALA A 70 10.41 -3.62 4.78
CA ALA A 70 11.48 -2.81 5.36
C ALA A 70 11.96 -3.39 6.69
N ALA A 71 11.04 -3.83 7.54
CA ALA A 71 11.37 -4.48 8.81
C ALA A 71 12.06 -5.83 8.62
N ARG A 72 11.58 -6.65 7.67
CA ARG A 72 12.15 -7.97 7.37
C ARG A 72 13.59 -7.88 6.91
N PHE A 73 13.88 -7.00 5.95
CA PHE A 73 15.21 -6.89 5.34
C PHE A 73 16.10 -5.85 6.02
N LYS A 74 15.57 -5.04 6.95
CA LYS A 74 16.26 -3.94 7.62
C LYS A 74 16.85 -2.93 6.63
N VAL A 75 16.04 -2.56 5.65
CA VAL A 75 16.43 -1.67 4.54
C VAL A 75 15.63 -0.36 4.55
N PRO A 76 16.17 0.73 4.00
CA PRO A 76 15.42 1.98 3.87
C PRO A 76 14.26 1.87 2.88
N LEU A 77 13.19 2.61 3.17
CA LEU A 77 12.10 2.92 2.24
C LEU A 77 12.37 4.28 1.58
N TRP A 78 12.31 4.33 0.26
CA TRP A 78 12.39 5.54 -0.54
C TRP A 78 11.02 5.79 -1.19
N MET A 79 10.52 7.00 -1.04
CA MET A 79 9.18 7.37 -1.50
C MET A 79 9.13 8.90 -1.68
N PRO A 80 8.37 9.44 -2.65
CA PRO A 80 8.16 10.88 -2.71
C PRO A 80 7.59 11.40 -1.39
N TYR A 81 8.10 12.53 -0.89
CA TYR A 81 7.75 13.03 0.45
C TYR A 81 6.25 13.24 0.63
N THR A 82 5.58 13.82 -0.37
CA THR A 82 4.14 14.09 -0.33
C THR A 82 3.32 12.81 -0.31
N GLU A 83 3.77 11.77 -1.03
CA GLU A 83 3.14 10.46 -1.03
C GLU A 83 3.29 9.79 0.33
N TRP A 84 4.50 9.78 0.89
CA TRP A 84 4.75 9.24 2.22
C TRP A 84 3.96 9.97 3.30
N ALA A 85 3.95 11.31 3.28
CA ALA A 85 3.24 12.13 4.25
C ALA A 85 1.72 11.92 4.17
N THR A 86 1.17 11.83 2.95
CA THR A 86 -0.26 11.54 2.73
C THR A 86 -0.62 10.15 3.23
N GLY A 87 0.16 9.13 2.87
CA GLY A 87 -0.06 7.78 3.38
C GLY A 87 0.05 7.69 4.90
N ARG A 88 0.99 8.43 5.51
CA ARG A 88 1.13 8.51 6.96
C ARG A 88 -0.07 9.18 7.63
N MET A 89 -0.58 10.28 7.07
CA MET A 89 -1.79 10.95 7.53
C MET A 89 -3.00 10.00 7.46
N LEU A 90 -3.25 9.40 6.29
CA LEU A 90 -4.35 8.46 6.07
C LEU A 90 -4.25 7.21 6.96
N SER A 91 -3.04 6.80 7.36
CA SER A 91 -2.84 5.66 8.28
C SER A 91 -3.41 5.90 9.69
N PHE A 92 -3.59 7.16 10.07
CA PHE A 92 -4.20 7.56 11.33
C PHE A 92 -5.69 7.89 11.22
N GLU A 93 -6.22 8.04 10.00
CA GLU A 93 -7.63 8.34 9.80
C GLU A 93 -8.50 7.12 10.09
N THR A 94 -9.58 7.38 10.80
CA THR A 94 -10.70 6.46 11.03
C THR A 94 -11.96 6.99 10.35
N SER A 95 -12.97 6.13 10.21
CA SER A 95 -14.28 6.56 9.70
C SER A 95 -14.91 7.67 10.56
N GLU A 96 -14.61 7.71 11.86
CA GLU A 96 -15.05 8.79 12.76
C GLU A 96 -14.41 10.13 12.41
N SER A 97 -13.08 10.15 12.20
CA SER A 97 -12.36 11.39 11.88
C SER A 97 -12.62 11.92 10.47
N ALA A 98 -12.67 11.03 9.47
CA ALA A 98 -12.74 11.41 8.05
C ALA A 98 -14.17 11.36 7.47
N GLY A 99 -15.09 10.66 8.14
CA GLY A 99 -16.46 10.44 7.69
C GLY A 99 -17.25 11.75 7.50
N PRO A 100 -17.37 12.63 8.52
CA PRO A 100 -18.12 13.87 8.40
C PRO A 100 -17.61 14.79 7.28
N VAL A 101 -16.28 14.90 7.14
CA VAL A 101 -15.63 15.72 6.10
C VAL A 101 -15.91 15.15 4.72
N SER A 102 -15.73 13.83 4.55
CA SER A 102 -16.01 13.15 3.29
C SER A 102 -17.49 13.25 2.91
N HIS A 103 -18.40 13.00 3.85
CA HIS A 103 -19.84 13.11 3.62
C HIS A 103 -20.22 14.54 3.17
N ALA A 104 -19.75 15.57 3.86
CA ALA A 104 -20.02 16.96 3.49
C ALA A 104 -19.49 17.29 2.09
N PHE A 105 -18.25 16.87 1.77
CA PHE A 105 -17.64 17.07 0.47
C PHE A 105 -18.43 16.41 -0.67
N TYR A 106 -18.74 15.10 -0.54
CA TYR A 106 -19.45 14.37 -1.58
C TYR A 106 -20.90 14.83 -1.73
N LYS A 107 -21.57 15.21 -0.64
CA LYS A 107 -22.91 15.81 -0.70
C LYS A 107 -22.90 17.14 -1.46
N ALA A 108 -21.90 18.00 -1.21
CA ALA A 108 -21.73 19.26 -1.95
C ALA A 108 -21.42 19.01 -3.45
N ALA A 109 -20.75 17.90 -3.77
CA ALA A 109 -20.53 17.43 -5.14
C ALA A 109 -21.77 16.77 -5.78
N GLY A 110 -22.93 16.76 -5.11
CA GLY A 110 -24.19 16.25 -5.65
C GLY A 110 -24.44 14.75 -5.42
N PHE A 111 -23.68 14.09 -4.55
CA PHE A 111 -23.98 12.70 -4.17
C PHE A 111 -25.22 12.65 -3.27
N THR A 112 -26.12 11.71 -3.56
CA THR A 112 -27.37 11.50 -2.82
C THR A 112 -27.66 10.01 -2.63
N GLY A 113 -28.47 9.67 -1.64
CA GLY A 113 -28.94 8.30 -1.38
C GLY A 113 -27.78 7.30 -1.27
N GLU A 114 -27.90 6.17 -1.96
CA GLU A 114 -26.95 5.06 -1.89
C GLU A 114 -25.50 5.47 -2.16
N ARG A 115 -25.25 6.45 -3.03
CA ARG A 115 -23.88 6.93 -3.32
C ARG A 115 -23.23 7.56 -2.10
N LEU A 116 -24.02 8.26 -1.27
CA LEU A 116 -23.54 8.88 -0.05
C LEU A 116 -23.30 7.82 1.03
N ASP A 117 -24.18 6.83 1.15
CA ASP A 117 -24.00 5.68 2.04
C ASP A 117 -22.74 4.86 1.70
N GLN A 118 -22.36 4.80 0.42
CA GLN A 118 -21.14 4.13 -0.02
C GLN A 118 -19.88 4.88 0.41
N VAL A 119 -19.90 6.21 0.43
CA VAL A 119 -18.79 7.03 0.92
C VAL A 119 -18.54 6.73 2.39
N GLU A 120 -19.59 6.82 3.21
CA GLU A 120 -19.49 6.56 4.65
C GLU A 120 -18.94 5.17 4.97
N ARG A 121 -19.34 4.16 4.19
CA ARG A 121 -18.87 2.78 4.37
C ARG A 121 -17.39 2.59 4.03
N ARG A 122 -16.79 3.42 3.17
CA ARG A 122 -15.43 3.22 2.62
C ARG A 122 -14.36 4.08 3.28
N VAL A 123 -14.73 5.22 3.85
CA VAL A 123 -13.79 6.17 4.46
C VAL A 123 -13.11 5.58 5.71
N GLY A 124 -11.84 5.93 5.92
CA GLY A 124 -11.07 5.51 7.09
C GLY A 124 -10.58 4.06 7.08
N ARG A 125 -10.66 3.35 5.95
CA ARG A 125 -10.17 1.97 5.83
C ARG A 125 -8.69 1.86 5.46
N TYR A 126 -8.04 2.98 5.14
CA TYR A 126 -6.67 3.00 4.63
C TYR A 126 -5.68 2.30 5.57
N GLY A 127 -5.70 2.64 6.87
CA GLY A 127 -4.78 2.09 7.86
C GLY A 127 -4.84 0.56 8.02
N GLY A 128 -5.99 -0.07 7.72
CA GLY A 128 -6.14 -1.53 7.75
C GLY A 128 -5.51 -2.25 6.56
N ASN A 129 -5.24 -1.54 5.46
CA ASN A 129 -4.69 -2.12 4.22
C ASN A 129 -3.18 -1.92 4.07
N ILE A 130 -2.51 -1.33 5.07
CA ILE A 130 -1.07 -1.14 5.10
C ILE A 130 -0.45 -1.84 6.32
N SER A 131 0.76 -2.34 6.15
CA SER A 131 1.59 -2.90 7.21
C SER A 131 2.24 -1.77 8.01
N ARG A 132 2.44 -2.01 9.30
CA ARG A 132 3.14 -1.10 10.22
C ARG A 132 4.59 -1.50 10.36
#